data_AF-A0A3B9AH72-F1
#
_entry.id   AF-A0A3B9AH72-F1
#
_cell.length_a   1.000
_cell.length_b   1.000
_cell.length_c   1.000
_cell.angle_alpha   90.00
_cell.angle_beta   90.00
_cell.angle_gamma   90.00
#
_symmetry.space_group_name_H-M   'P 1'
#
loop_
_entity.id
_entity.type
_entity.pdbx_description
1 polymer ?
#
loop_
_entity_poly.entity_id
_entity_poly.type
_entity_poly.pdbx_seq_one_letter_code
_entity_poly.pdbx_strand_id
1 'polypeptide(L)'
;MYTEPPIDVVSTGYGIWTSDGDVLEDSYRLDTTDTDNKLIITKIDLPNKRVEGKFHVSYDIKEPRASPINPKEVTFSECRFWATIRD
;
A
#
# COMPACT_ATOMS: atom_id res chain seq x y z
N MET A 1 -10.42 -46.57 44.28
CA MET A 1 -10.62 -45.18 43.82
C MET A 1 -9.87 -45.08 42.51
N TYR A 2 -10.55 -44.88 41.39
CA TYR A 2 -9.91 -44.70 40.09
C TYR A 2 -9.88 -43.20 39.78
N THR A 3 -8.69 -42.63 39.68
CA THR A 3 -8.49 -41.27 39.18
C THR A 3 -8.54 -41.31 37.66
N GLU A 4 -9.51 -40.63 37.06
CA GLU A 4 -9.58 -40.45 35.62
C GLU A 4 -8.34 -39.68 35.13
N PRO A 5 -7.74 -40.05 33.98
CA PRO A 5 -6.65 -39.28 33.41
C PRO A 5 -7.14 -37.88 33.03
N PRO A 6 -6.28 -36.85 33.13
CA PRO A 6 -6.66 -35.50 32.73
C PRO A 6 -7.08 -35.51 31.26
N ILE A 7 -8.28 -34.99 31.00
CA ILE A 7 -8.78 -34.78 29.65
C ILE A 7 -7.92 -33.67 29.06
N ASP A 8 -6.98 -34.02 28.18
CA ASP A 8 -6.32 -33.04 27.33
C ASP A 8 -7.39 -32.43 26.43
N VAL A 9 -7.89 -31.25 26.83
CA VAL A 9 -8.78 -30.44 26.01
C VAL A 9 -7.92 -29.91 24.85
N VAL A 10 -7.82 -30.70 23.78
CA VAL A 10 -7.26 -30.23 22.52
C VAL A 10 -8.20 -29.16 21.99
N SER A 11 -7.91 -27.90 22.33
CA SER A 11 -8.56 -26.75 21.75
C SER A 11 -8.12 -26.67 20.29
N THR A 12 -8.93 -27.19 19.37
CA THR A 12 -8.81 -26.92 17.93
C THR A 12 -9.20 -25.47 17.68
N GLY A 13 -8.22 -24.58 17.80
CA GLY A 13 -8.33 -23.21 17.30
C GLY A 13 -8.26 -23.24 15.78
N TYR A 14 -9.37 -22.96 15.10
CA TYR A 14 -9.32 -22.60 13.69
C TYR A 14 -8.86 -21.14 13.61
N GLY A 15 -7.56 -20.95 13.44
CA GLY A 15 -7.00 -19.66 13.07
C GLY A 15 -7.21 -19.45 11.58
N ILE A 16 -7.96 -18.41 11.19
CA ILE A 16 -7.91 -17.94 9.83
C ILE A 16 -6.60 -17.16 9.72
N TRP A 17 -5.56 -17.78 9.15
CA TRP A 17 -4.42 -17.04 8.62
C TRP A 17 -4.94 -16.19 7.47
N THR A 18 -5.32 -14.96 7.78
CA THR A 18 -5.58 -13.96 6.73
C THR A 18 -4.24 -13.29 6.45
N SER A 19 -3.72 -13.59 5.26
CA SER A 19 -2.59 -12.95 4.60
C SER A 19 -1.20 -13.52 4.90
N ASP A 20 -0.69 -14.25 3.91
CA ASP A 20 0.72 -14.54 3.66
C ASP A 20 1.44 -13.38 2.94
N GLY A 21 0.86 -12.17 2.94
CA GLY A 21 1.56 -10.95 2.55
C GLY A 21 1.41 -10.51 1.09
N ASP A 22 0.54 -11.14 0.30
CA ASP A 22 0.24 -10.65 -1.05
C ASP A 22 -1.00 -9.73 -1.03
N VAL A 23 -0.73 -8.41 -1.02
CA VAL A 23 -1.73 -7.37 -1.25
C VAL A 23 -2.20 -7.50 -2.70
N LEU A 24 -3.42 -8.01 -2.91
CA LEU A 24 -3.95 -8.31 -4.25
C LEU A 24 -4.21 -7.05 -5.09
N GLU A 25 -4.62 -5.94 -4.47
CA GLU A 25 -4.63 -4.57 -5.00
C GLU A 25 -5.34 -3.69 -3.95
N ASP A 26 -4.65 -2.71 -3.36
CA ASP A 26 -5.29 -1.69 -2.53
C ASP A 26 -5.32 -0.35 -3.26
N SER A 27 -6.46 0.34 -3.20
CA SER A 27 -6.59 1.70 -3.73
C SER A 27 -6.78 2.70 -2.59
N TYR A 28 -5.91 3.71 -2.56
CA TYR A 28 -5.88 4.73 -1.52
C TYR A 28 -6.23 6.10 -2.11
N ARG A 29 -6.81 6.97 -1.28
CA ARG A 29 -7.16 8.34 -1.72
C ARG A 29 -5.92 9.20 -1.67
N LEU A 30 -5.75 10.06 -2.67
CA LEU A 30 -4.75 11.12 -2.62
C LEU A 30 -5.00 12.00 -1.40
N ASP A 31 -3.96 12.33 -0.65
CA ASP A 31 -4.05 13.31 0.43
C ASP A 31 -4.26 14.71 -0.15
N THR A 32 -5.46 15.26 -0.01
CA THR A 32 -5.78 16.60 -0.51
C THR A 32 -5.20 17.73 0.33
N THR A 33 -4.57 17.42 1.46
CA THR A 33 -3.98 18.41 2.38
C THR A 33 -2.50 18.66 2.12
N ASP A 34 -1.79 17.71 1.49
CA ASP A 34 -0.40 17.88 1.07
C ASP A 34 -0.30 18.84 -0.13
N THR A 35 0.25 20.03 0.13
CA THR A 35 0.45 21.09 -0.88
C THR A 35 1.55 20.77 -1.88
N ASP A 36 2.41 19.79 -1.61
CA ASP A 36 3.49 19.38 -2.50
C ASP A 36 3.08 18.31 -3.50
N ASN A 37 1.84 17.81 -3.44
CA ASN A 37 1.29 16.90 -4.43
C ASN A 37 1.31 17.51 -5.84
N LYS A 38 2.31 17.12 -6.62
CA LYS A 38 2.56 17.67 -7.95
C LYS A 38 3.36 16.72 -8.82
N LEU A 39 3.08 16.80 -10.12
CA LEU A 39 3.87 16.18 -11.17
C LEU A 39 4.56 17.29 -11.97
N ILE A 40 5.89 17.18 -12.10
CA ILE A 40 6.73 18.15 -12.80
C ILE A 40 7.35 17.45 -14.00
N ILE A 41 7.00 17.89 -15.19
CA ILE A 41 7.64 17.45 -16.42
C ILE A 41 8.96 18.20 -16.57
N THR A 42 10.08 17.48 -16.64
CA THR A 42 11.41 18.08 -16.80
C THR A 42 11.92 17.99 -18.22
N LYS A 43 11.41 17.05 -19.03
CA LYS A 43 11.83 16.86 -20.43
C LYS A 43 10.71 16.25 -21.25
N ILE A 44 10.54 16.74 -22.47
CA ILE A 44 9.65 16.17 -23.49
C ILE A 44 10.51 15.84 -24.71
N ASP A 45 10.52 14.58 -25.10
CA ASP A 45 11.21 14.04 -26.27
C ASP A 45 10.16 13.57 -27.28
N LEU A 46 9.74 14.51 -28.15
CA LEU A 46 8.71 14.26 -29.15
C LEU A 46 9.11 13.20 -30.19
N PRO A 47 10.36 13.19 -30.73
CA PRO A 47 10.79 12.14 -31.65
C PRO A 47 10.63 10.73 -31.08
N ASN A 48 10.94 10.54 -29.80
CA ASN A 48 10.83 9.25 -29.12
C ASN A 48 9.49 9.06 -28.39
N LYS A 49 8.52 9.97 -28.57
CA LYS A 49 7.22 9.99 -27.88
C LYS A 49 7.34 9.74 -26.38
N ARG A 50 8.28 10.41 -25.72
CA ARG A 50 8.60 10.17 -24.31
C ARG A 50 8.57 11.46 -23.51
N VAL A 51 8.01 11.40 -22.31
CA VAL A 51 8.09 12.44 -21.30
C VAL A 51 8.89 11.93 -20.10
N GLU A 52 9.69 12.79 -19.49
CA GLU A 52 10.43 12.50 -18.25
C GLU A 52 10.13 13.59 -17.23
N GLY A 53 10.17 13.23 -15.96
CA GLY A 53 9.87 14.19 -14.91
C GLY A 53 10.10 13.68 -13.51
N LYS A 54 9.58 14.46 -12.56
CA LYS A 54 9.56 14.13 -11.14
C LYS A 54 8.13 14.22 -10.62
N PHE A 55 7.83 13.47 -9.58
CA PHE A 55 6.57 13.62 -8.88
C PHE A 55 6.76 13.53 -7.37
N HIS A 56 5.88 14.22 -6.66
CA HIS A 56 5.64 14.07 -5.23
C HIS A 56 4.17 13.77 -5.07
N VAL A 57 3.84 12.71 -4.34
CA VAL A 57 2.46 12.30 -4.11
C VAL A 57 2.31 11.62 -2.75
N SER A 58 1.34 12.09 -1.97
CA SER A 58 0.97 11.53 -0.67
C SER A 58 -0.43 10.92 -0.71
N TYR A 59 -0.62 9.80 -0.05
CA TYR A 59 -1.88 9.05 0.01
C TYR A 59 -2.34 8.82 1.44
N ASP A 60 -3.65 9.00 1.64
CA ASP A 60 -4.39 8.65 2.85
C ASP A 60 -4.66 7.14 2.91
N ILE A 61 -4.08 6.45 3.89
CA ILE A 61 -4.38 5.05 4.19
C ILE A 61 -5.50 5.00 5.24
N LYS A 62 -6.73 5.08 4.74
CA LYS A 62 -7.97 5.05 5.54
C LYS A 62 -8.70 3.72 5.34
N GLU A 63 -8.44 2.79 6.27
CA GLU A 63 -9.26 1.63 6.63
C GLU A 63 -9.47 0.49 5.58
N PRO A 64 -9.74 -0.75 6.03
CA PRO A 64 -9.89 -1.19 7.41
C PRO A 64 -8.53 -1.48 8.06
N ARG A 65 -8.21 -0.74 9.12
CA ARG A 65 -6.99 -0.97 9.91
C ARG A 65 -7.18 -2.25 10.72
N ALA A 66 -6.89 -3.40 10.12
CA ALA A 66 -6.85 -4.67 10.85
C ALA A 66 -5.79 -4.64 11.97
N SER A 67 -4.78 -3.78 11.84
CA SER A 67 -3.76 -3.54 12.85
C SER A 67 -3.57 -2.04 13.12
N PRO A 68 -3.50 -1.61 14.40
CA PRO A 68 -3.20 -0.22 14.77
C PRO A 68 -1.77 0.22 14.40
N ILE A 69 -0.91 -0.71 13.98
CA ILE A 69 0.46 -0.45 13.52
C ILE A 69 0.48 0.06 12.07
N ASN A 70 -0.60 -0.11 11.31
CA ASN A 70 -0.61 0.27 9.90
C ASN A 70 -0.42 1.79 9.73
N PRO A 71 0.45 2.22 8.79
CA PRO A 71 0.70 3.63 8.55
C PRO A 71 -0.59 4.34 8.13
N LYS A 72 -0.74 5.59 8.56
CA LYS A 72 -1.90 6.42 8.22
C LYS A 72 -1.77 7.11 6.87
N GLU A 73 -0.54 7.30 6.44
CA GLU A 73 -0.16 8.07 5.25
C GLU A 73 1.08 7.44 4.63
N VAL A 74 1.18 7.48 3.30
CA VAL A 74 2.39 7.12 2.56
C VAL A 74 2.70 8.23 1.57
N THR A 75 3.96 8.68 1.59
CA THR A 75 4.46 9.73 0.70
C THR A 75 5.55 9.17 -0.21
N PHE A 76 5.43 9.46 -1.50
CA PHE A 76 6.46 9.23 -2.49
C PHE A 76 7.20 10.55 -2.75
N SER A 77 8.40 10.69 -2.17
CA SER A 77 9.23 11.90 -2.30
C SER A 77 10.34 11.71 -3.33
N GLU A 78 10.69 12.79 -4.03
CA GLU A 78 11.81 12.86 -4.99
C GLU A 78 11.79 11.82 -6.12
N CYS A 79 10.62 11.28 -6.42
CA CYS A 79 10.47 10.23 -7.42
C CYS A 79 10.73 10.78 -8.83
N ARG A 80 11.36 9.96 -9.67
CA ARG A 80 11.61 10.25 -11.09
C ARG A 80 10.80 9.29 -11.93
N PHE A 81 10.24 9.79 -13.04
CA PHE A 81 9.47 8.96 -13.96
C PHE A 81 9.87 9.24 -15.41
N TRP A 82 9.53 8.27 -16.26
CA TRP A 82 9.34 8.48 -17.68
C TRP A 82 8.05 7.81 -18.13
N ALA A 83 7.39 8.38 -19.12
CA ALA A 83 6.15 7.83 -19.67
C ALA A 83 6.12 8.01 -21.19
N THR A 84 5.36 7.14 -21.86
CA THR A 84 5.14 7.21 -23.31
C THR A 84 3.93 8.10 -23.60
N ILE A 85 4.08 9.01 -24.56
CA ILE A 85 3.02 9.87 -25.07
C ILE A 85 2.11 9.04 -25.98
N ARG A 86 0.81 9.00 -25.67
CA ARG A 86 -0.23 8.38 -26.50
C ARG A 86 -1.06 9.51 -27.12
N ASP A 87 -1.01 9.65 -28.43
CA ASP A 87 -1.90 10.50 -29.24
C ASP A 87 -3.10 9.69 -29.73
#